data_AF-A0A0W0R6B4-F1
#
_entry.id   AF-A0A0W0R6B4-F1
#
_cell.length_a   1.000
_cell.length_b   1.000
_cell.length_c   1.000
_cell.angle_alpha   90.00
_cell.angle_beta   90.00
_cell.angle_gamma   90.00
#
_symmetry.space_group_name_H-M   'P 1'
#
loop_
_entity.id
_entity.type
_entity.pdbx_description
1 polymer ?
#
loop_
_entity_poly.entity_id
_entity_poly.type
_entity_poly.pdbx_seq_one_letter_code
_entity_poly.pdbx_strand_id
1 'polypeptide(L)'
;MPSLLQVLYQHQPLGFEDTFEGLTTSEALHKLFFQLHEKMPQSPPFAAKPQFSCDTYISGVDPSVWEQKDEFAAQISQKIPNAVICHMRLYQTDRAHWHALCAFLDEKGELKQIIITDSRTQQGKGVTAQLDIDNNPFLRIHANKISFIPGIQQPIGTVTCWFHCLANLVSLANTGTVYVRKQPFGSLSTELLRVLNVTTLAVDPSLSSSLFKPHKKPFNESEGQNSYCMRMVQLGCGMLLATALVVPAIAVTHKIAIALLIAGIFTGILMLCAALFSKNSKEPTDRVISTPVI
;
A
#
# COMPACT_ATOMS: atom_id res chain seq x y z
N MET A 1 -18.61 24.58 -2.52
CA MET A 1 -17.70 23.48 -2.13
C MET A 1 -18.05 22.27 -2.98
N PRO A 2 -17.06 21.53 -3.50
CA PRO A 2 -17.35 20.32 -4.25
C PRO A 2 -17.94 19.23 -3.35
N SER A 3 -18.68 18.28 -3.92
CA SER A 3 -19.01 17.03 -3.25
C SER A 3 -17.83 16.07 -3.30
N LEU A 4 -17.75 15.10 -2.38
CA LEU A 4 -16.69 14.09 -2.42
C LEU A 4 -16.74 13.24 -3.71
N LEU A 5 -17.92 13.08 -4.30
CA LEU A 5 -18.09 12.42 -5.60
C LEU A 5 -17.49 13.23 -6.76
N GLN A 6 -17.53 14.57 -6.69
CA GLN A 6 -16.86 15.42 -7.67
C GLN A 6 -15.33 15.31 -7.52
N VAL A 7 -14.80 15.29 -6.30
CA VAL A 7 -13.37 15.05 -6.01
C VAL A 7 -12.93 13.68 -6.54
N LEU A 8 -13.74 12.64 -6.32
CA LEU A 8 -13.54 11.30 -6.87
C LEU A 8 -13.47 11.32 -8.41
N TYR A 9 -14.43 11.99 -9.04
CA TYR A 9 -14.50 12.08 -10.50
C TYR A 9 -13.30 12.82 -11.10
N GLN A 10 -12.88 13.92 -10.46
CA GLN A 10 -11.79 14.80 -10.92
C GLN A 10 -10.40 14.31 -10.53
N HIS A 11 -10.28 13.14 -9.89
CA HIS A 11 -9.00 12.56 -9.40
C HIS A 11 -8.19 13.51 -8.50
N GLN A 12 -8.89 14.30 -7.70
CA GLN A 12 -8.26 15.29 -6.82
C GLN A 12 -7.68 14.64 -5.55
N PRO A 13 -6.62 15.25 -4.97
CA PRO A 13 -6.12 14.82 -3.67
C PRO A 13 -7.20 15.02 -2.60
N LEU A 14 -7.09 14.26 -1.51
CA LEU A 14 -7.97 14.38 -0.35
C LEU A 14 -7.12 14.64 0.88
N GLY A 15 -7.25 15.82 1.49
CA GLY A 15 -6.70 16.15 2.80
C GLY A 15 -7.69 15.79 3.92
N PHE A 16 -7.20 15.64 5.16
CA PHE A 16 -8.06 15.30 6.30
C PHE A 16 -8.94 16.47 6.77
N GLU A 17 -8.45 17.69 6.60
CA GLU A 17 -9.15 18.93 6.99
C GLU A 17 -10.04 19.49 5.86
N ASP A 18 -10.16 18.78 4.73
CA ASP A 18 -11.03 19.20 3.64
C ASP A 18 -12.50 19.09 4.06
N THR A 19 -13.35 19.88 3.40
CA THR A 19 -14.79 19.94 3.65
C THR A 19 -15.61 19.80 2.37
N PHE A 20 -16.71 19.05 2.44
CA PHE A 20 -17.55 18.67 1.31
C PHE A 20 -19.01 18.88 1.64
N GLU A 21 -19.65 19.88 1.01
CA GLU A 21 -21.07 20.19 1.23
C GLU A 21 -21.44 20.34 2.72
N GLY A 22 -20.55 20.96 3.51
CA GLY A 22 -20.72 21.17 4.94
C GLY A 22 -20.33 19.98 5.83
N LEU A 23 -19.82 18.89 5.25
CA LEU A 23 -19.29 17.73 5.98
C LEU A 23 -17.77 17.81 6.11
N THR A 24 -17.24 17.29 7.20
CA THR A 24 -15.81 16.98 7.33
C THR A 24 -15.41 15.83 6.40
N THR A 25 -14.11 15.67 6.14
CA THR A 25 -13.59 14.53 5.37
C THR A 25 -14.00 13.20 5.95
N SER A 26 -13.96 13.04 7.29
CA SER A 26 -14.37 11.81 7.98
C SER A 26 -15.84 11.46 7.72
N GLU A 27 -16.74 12.44 7.87
CA GLU A 27 -18.17 12.23 7.62
C GLU A 27 -18.48 11.92 6.14
N ALA A 28 -17.81 12.61 5.22
CA ALA A 28 -17.98 12.39 3.79
C ALA A 28 -17.46 11.01 3.36
N LEU A 29 -16.28 10.59 3.85
CA LEU A 29 -15.74 9.26 3.62
C LEU A 29 -16.61 8.17 4.25
N HIS A 30 -17.12 8.39 5.46
CA HIS A 30 -18.05 7.46 6.12
C HIS A 30 -19.31 7.25 5.28
N LYS A 31 -19.93 8.33 4.79
CA LYS A 31 -21.09 8.21 3.89
C LYS A 31 -20.76 7.44 2.62
N LEU A 32 -19.65 7.78 1.96
CA LEU A 32 -19.25 7.13 0.71
C LEU A 32 -18.89 5.65 0.91
N PHE A 33 -18.20 5.31 2.01
CA PHE A 33 -17.87 3.95 2.39
C PHE A 33 -19.14 3.09 2.51
N PHE A 34 -20.14 3.54 3.26
CA PHE A 34 -21.38 2.78 3.43
C PHE A 34 -22.20 2.68 2.14
N GLN A 35 -22.24 3.73 1.30
CA GLN A 35 -22.87 3.66 -0.01
C GLN A 35 -22.20 2.60 -0.91
N LEU A 36 -20.87 2.47 -0.87
CA LEU A 36 -20.14 1.45 -1.62
C LEU A 36 -20.34 0.06 -0.99
N HIS A 37 -20.29 -0.07 0.33
CA HIS A 37 -20.51 -1.32 1.07
C HIS A 37 -21.85 -1.98 0.73
N GLU A 38 -22.92 -1.18 0.64
CA GLU A 38 -24.26 -1.65 0.28
C GLU A 38 -24.39 -2.10 -1.19
N LYS A 39 -23.59 -1.52 -2.09
CA LYS A 39 -23.70 -1.75 -3.54
C LYS A 39 -22.67 -2.72 -4.10
N MET A 40 -21.60 -3.01 -3.36
CA MET A 40 -20.59 -3.98 -3.74
C MET A 40 -20.98 -5.42 -3.32
N PRO A 41 -20.53 -6.45 -4.04
CA PRO A 41 -20.80 -7.85 -3.66
C PRO A 41 -20.37 -8.15 -2.23
N GLN A 42 -21.16 -8.94 -1.51
CA GLN A 42 -20.87 -9.40 -0.14
C GLN A 42 -20.73 -10.92 -0.12
N SER A 43 -19.88 -11.44 0.75
CA SER A 43 -19.65 -12.88 0.90
C SER A 43 -19.59 -13.24 2.39
N PRO A 44 -20.42 -14.19 2.87
CA PRO A 44 -20.33 -14.68 4.24
C PRO A 44 -18.93 -15.24 4.55
N PRO A 45 -18.42 -15.09 5.79
CA PRO A 45 -19.08 -14.51 6.97
C PRO A 45 -19.01 -12.96 7.04
N PHE A 46 -18.44 -12.30 6.03
CA PHE A 46 -18.11 -10.87 6.05
C PHE A 46 -19.28 -9.93 5.73
N ALA A 47 -20.52 -10.39 5.92
CA ALA A 47 -21.74 -9.59 5.71
C ALA A 47 -22.18 -8.82 6.98
N ALA A 48 -21.40 -8.87 8.06
CA ALA A 48 -21.67 -8.07 9.26
C ALA A 48 -21.50 -6.58 8.94
N LYS A 49 -22.29 -5.72 9.59
CA LYS A 49 -22.17 -4.26 9.41
C LYS A 49 -20.79 -3.80 9.90
N PRO A 50 -19.89 -3.34 9.01
CA PRO A 50 -18.57 -2.88 9.42
C PRO A 50 -18.67 -1.58 10.23
N GLN A 51 -17.65 -1.31 11.03
CA GLN A 51 -17.40 0.00 11.59
C GLN A 51 -16.43 0.75 10.68
N PHE A 52 -16.64 2.05 10.49
CA PHE A 52 -15.73 2.88 9.70
C PHE A 52 -15.21 4.05 10.54
N SER A 53 -13.93 4.35 10.40
CA SER A 53 -13.30 5.56 10.94
C SER A 53 -12.13 5.99 10.05
N CYS A 54 -11.61 7.19 10.31
CA CYS A 54 -10.37 7.63 9.73
C CYS A 54 -9.66 8.63 10.64
N ASP A 55 -8.34 8.60 10.63
CA ASP A 55 -7.50 9.53 11.38
C ASP A 55 -6.29 10.01 10.55
N THR A 56 -5.46 10.82 11.18
CA THR A 56 -4.15 11.21 10.65
C THR A 56 -3.05 10.67 11.55
N TYR A 57 -1.92 10.34 10.94
CA TYR A 57 -0.71 10.00 11.67
C TYR A 57 0.47 10.77 11.08
N ILE A 58 1.17 11.52 11.91
CA ILE A 58 2.33 12.34 11.56
C ILE A 58 3.58 11.63 12.07
N SER A 59 4.45 11.22 11.14
CA SER A 59 5.68 10.54 11.50
C SER A 59 6.68 11.50 12.17
N GLY A 60 7.39 11.01 13.19
CA GLY A 60 8.48 11.76 13.84
C GLY A 60 8.05 12.86 14.80
N VAL A 61 6.75 12.99 15.09
CA VAL A 61 6.27 13.89 16.15
C VAL A 61 6.49 13.22 17.50
N ASP A 62 7.12 13.93 18.43
CA ASP A 62 7.34 13.47 19.79
C ASP A 62 5.97 13.27 20.50
N PRO A 63 5.63 12.05 20.94
CA PRO A 63 4.38 11.78 21.65
C PRO A 63 4.22 12.57 22.95
N SER A 64 5.31 13.05 23.55
CA SER A 64 5.27 13.91 24.74
C SER A 64 4.84 15.35 24.43
N VAL A 65 4.94 15.75 23.15
CA VAL A 65 4.58 17.08 22.66
C VAL A 65 3.20 17.08 22.03
N TRP A 66 2.82 15.99 21.37
CA TRP A 66 1.52 15.88 20.70
C TRP A 66 0.99 14.45 20.77
N GLU A 67 -0.13 14.26 21.47
CA GLU A 67 -0.85 12.99 21.48
C GLU A 67 -1.60 12.81 20.16
N GLN A 68 -1.19 11.82 19.37
CA GLN A 68 -1.88 11.45 18.14
C GLN A 68 -3.00 10.46 18.48
N LYS A 69 -4.25 10.87 18.24
CA LYS A 69 -5.41 10.00 18.43
C LYS A 69 -5.37 8.84 17.43
N ASP A 70 -5.36 7.61 17.94
CA ASP A 70 -5.47 6.40 17.13
C ASP A 70 -6.92 5.86 17.18
N GLU A 71 -7.75 6.27 16.23
CA GLU A 71 -9.16 5.85 16.21
C GLU A 71 -9.32 4.36 15.93
N PHE A 72 -8.38 3.78 15.18
CA PHE A 72 -8.37 2.36 14.87
C PHE A 72 -8.14 1.52 16.13
N ALA A 73 -7.12 1.85 16.92
CA ALA A 73 -6.84 1.21 18.20
C ALA A 73 -8.02 1.37 19.18
N ALA A 74 -8.62 2.57 19.22
CA ALA A 74 -9.77 2.86 20.07
C ALA A 74 -10.99 2.00 19.71
N GLN A 75 -11.26 1.78 18.43
CA GLN A 75 -12.35 0.90 17.98
C GLN A 75 -12.10 -0.57 18.33
N ILE A 76 -10.87 -1.07 18.13
CA ILE A 76 -10.53 -2.47 18.48
C ILE A 76 -10.65 -2.71 20.00
N SER A 77 -10.30 -1.71 20.79
CA SER A 77 -10.37 -1.78 22.27
C SER A 77 -11.79 -1.92 22.81
N GLN A 78 -12.83 -1.65 21.99
CA GLN A 78 -14.22 -1.89 22.37
C GLN A 78 -14.57 -3.38 22.44
N LYS A 79 -13.73 -4.26 21.86
CA LYS A 79 -13.89 -5.72 21.89
C LYS A 79 -15.28 -6.19 21.47
N ILE A 80 -15.81 -5.63 20.39
CA ILE A 80 -17.14 -6.02 19.88
C ILE A 80 -17.01 -7.39 19.18
N PRO A 81 -17.76 -8.42 19.62
CA PRO A 81 -17.72 -9.74 19.00
C PRO A 81 -17.98 -9.72 17.50
N ASN A 82 -17.17 -10.46 16.74
CA ASN A 82 -17.25 -10.61 15.28
C ASN A 82 -17.21 -9.26 14.52
N ALA A 83 -16.69 -8.20 15.13
CA ALA A 83 -16.64 -6.90 14.47
C ALA A 83 -15.63 -6.90 13.31
N VAL A 84 -16.02 -6.19 12.25
CA VAL A 84 -15.13 -5.81 11.15
C VAL A 84 -14.89 -4.31 11.27
N ILE A 85 -13.66 -3.93 11.59
CA ILE A 85 -13.28 -2.54 11.80
C ILE A 85 -12.49 -2.08 10.58
N CYS A 86 -13.05 -1.13 9.85
CA CYS A 86 -12.50 -0.55 8.63
C CYS A 86 -11.98 0.84 8.93
N HIS A 87 -10.73 1.11 8.60
CA HIS A 87 -10.10 2.37 8.92
C HIS A 87 -9.23 2.87 7.77
N MET A 88 -9.31 4.17 7.49
CA MET A 88 -8.42 4.86 6.57
C MET A 88 -7.52 5.81 7.35
N ARG A 89 -6.20 5.69 7.17
CA ARG A 89 -5.24 6.57 7.83
C ARG A 89 -4.53 7.44 6.81
N LEU A 90 -4.57 8.75 7.02
CA LEU A 90 -3.74 9.69 6.29
C LEU A 90 -2.38 9.78 6.96
N TYR A 91 -1.38 9.11 6.39
CA TYR A 91 -0.03 9.13 6.91
C TYR A 91 0.71 10.35 6.33
N GLN A 92 1.11 11.26 7.21
CA GLN A 92 1.79 12.51 6.88
C GLN A 92 3.30 12.34 7.06
N THR A 93 4.01 12.38 5.92
CA THR A 93 5.48 12.42 5.83
C THR A 93 5.86 13.67 5.02
N ASP A 94 6.90 13.59 4.18
CA ASP A 94 7.13 14.57 3.12
C ASP A 94 5.98 14.60 2.10
N ARG A 95 5.22 13.51 1.99
CA ARG A 95 4.01 13.41 1.16
C ARG A 95 2.88 12.73 1.95
N ALA A 96 1.73 13.37 1.98
CA ALA A 96 0.52 12.79 2.56
C ALA A 96 0.02 11.63 1.68
N HIS A 97 -0.24 10.47 2.29
CA HIS A 97 -0.73 9.30 1.57
C HIS A 97 -1.71 8.49 2.43
N TRP A 98 -2.81 8.09 1.81
CA TRP A 98 -3.85 7.29 2.45
C TRP A 98 -3.57 5.80 2.27
N HIS A 99 -3.68 5.05 3.35
CA HIS A 99 -3.65 3.58 3.33
C HIS A 99 -4.77 3.00 4.22
N ALA A 100 -5.06 1.71 4.03
CA ALA A 100 -6.24 1.07 4.62
C ALA A 100 -5.81 0.07 5.70
N LEU A 101 -6.53 0.06 6.82
CA LEU A 101 -6.43 -0.94 7.87
C LEU A 101 -7.81 -1.59 8.06
N CYS A 102 -7.87 -2.92 8.03
CA CYS A 102 -9.08 -3.69 8.27
C CYS A 102 -8.79 -4.73 9.37
N ALA A 103 -9.44 -4.60 10.52
CA ALA A 103 -9.36 -5.58 11.61
C ALA A 103 -10.58 -6.49 11.64
N PHE A 104 -10.33 -7.76 11.94
CA PHE A 104 -11.35 -8.77 12.19
C PHE A 104 -11.22 -9.21 13.65
N LEU A 105 -12.32 -9.12 14.39
CA LEU A 105 -12.42 -9.61 15.76
C LEU A 105 -13.09 -10.99 15.76
N ASP A 106 -12.73 -11.83 16.72
CA ASP A 106 -13.36 -13.15 16.91
C ASP A 106 -14.68 -13.04 17.69
N GLU A 107 -15.31 -14.19 17.95
CA GLU A 107 -16.58 -14.28 18.68
C GLU A 107 -16.51 -13.79 20.14
N LYS A 108 -15.31 -13.57 20.69
CA LYS A 108 -15.08 -12.99 22.01
C LYS A 108 -14.73 -11.50 21.95
N GLY A 109 -14.64 -10.94 20.74
CA GLY A 109 -14.19 -9.57 20.53
C GLY A 109 -12.67 -9.41 20.61
N GLU A 110 -11.91 -10.50 20.60
CA GLU A 110 -10.45 -10.43 20.59
C GLU A 110 -9.97 -10.21 19.15
N LEU A 111 -8.93 -9.38 19.00
CA LEU A 111 -8.35 -9.10 17.69
C LEU A 111 -7.81 -10.40 17.08
N LYS A 112 -8.36 -10.84 15.95
CA LYS A 112 -7.93 -12.05 15.24
C LYS A 112 -6.88 -11.72 14.18
N GLN A 113 -7.13 -10.70 13.36
CA GLN A 113 -6.27 -10.33 12.25
C GLN A 113 -6.40 -8.84 11.93
N ILE A 114 -5.31 -8.22 11.48
CA ILE A 114 -5.31 -6.93 10.81
C ILE A 114 -4.79 -7.14 9.38
N ILE A 115 -5.56 -6.72 8.38
CA ILE A 115 -5.10 -6.60 7.00
C ILE A 115 -4.80 -5.13 6.73
N ILE A 116 -3.56 -4.83 6.35
CA ILE A 116 -3.14 -3.48 5.95
C ILE A 116 -2.85 -3.50 4.46
N THR A 117 -3.36 -2.50 3.74
CA THR A 117 -3.17 -2.37 2.29
C THR A 117 -2.66 -0.99 1.91
N ASP A 118 -1.83 -0.96 0.87
CA ASP A 118 -1.30 0.27 0.29
C ASP A 118 -1.41 0.19 -1.23
N SER A 119 -1.83 1.30 -1.84
CA SER A 119 -1.92 1.46 -3.30
C SER A 119 -0.57 1.77 -3.95
N ARG A 120 0.48 1.97 -3.14
CA ARG A 120 1.87 2.11 -3.58
C ARG A 120 2.75 1.13 -2.82
N THR A 121 3.56 0.39 -3.55
CA THR A 121 4.48 -0.58 -2.97
C THR A 121 5.93 -0.36 -3.40
N GLN A 122 6.86 -0.68 -2.51
CA GLN A 122 8.30 -0.72 -2.77
C GLN A 122 8.84 -2.01 -2.15
N GLN A 123 9.54 -2.82 -2.95
CA GLN A 123 10.11 -4.11 -2.50
C GLN A 123 9.08 -5.03 -1.82
N GLY A 124 7.83 -5.02 -2.32
CA GLY A 124 6.74 -5.84 -1.76
C GLY A 124 6.10 -5.31 -0.47
N LYS A 125 6.50 -4.13 0.00
CA LYS A 125 5.95 -3.47 1.19
C LYS A 125 5.21 -2.18 0.80
N GLY A 126 4.19 -1.80 1.56
CA GLY A 126 3.48 -0.54 1.33
C GLY A 126 4.31 0.65 1.80
N VAL A 127 4.33 1.73 1.01
CA VAL A 127 5.20 2.89 1.28
C VAL A 127 4.88 3.59 2.59
N THR A 128 3.60 3.76 2.94
CA THR A 128 3.22 4.29 4.26
C THR A 128 2.67 3.22 5.18
N ALA A 129 2.08 2.16 4.65
CA ALA A 129 1.62 1.04 5.48
C ALA A 129 2.76 0.41 6.29
N GLN A 130 3.94 0.24 5.69
CA GLN A 130 5.09 -0.28 6.43
C GLN A 130 5.57 0.69 7.50
N LEU A 131 5.62 1.99 7.19
CA LEU A 131 5.99 3.02 8.17
C LEU A 131 5.00 3.06 9.34
N ASP A 132 3.71 2.87 9.09
CA ASP A 132 2.71 2.80 10.15
C ASP A 132 2.92 1.57 11.03
N ILE A 133 3.13 0.39 10.43
CA ILE A 133 3.47 -0.85 11.17
C ILE A 133 4.70 -0.65 12.06
N ASP A 134 5.73 0.02 11.55
CA ASP A 134 7.01 0.18 12.24
C ASP A 134 6.97 1.23 13.35
N ASN A 135 6.09 2.23 13.26
CA ASN A 135 6.10 3.40 14.15
C ASN A 135 4.86 3.51 15.06
N ASN A 136 3.71 2.97 14.66
CA ASN A 136 2.50 3.03 15.47
C ASN A 136 2.58 2.05 16.66
N PRO A 137 2.48 2.51 17.92
CA PRO A 137 2.62 1.65 19.09
C PRO A 137 1.63 0.48 19.12
N PHE A 138 0.37 0.71 18.75
CA PHE A 138 -0.67 -0.30 18.72
C PHE A 138 -0.36 -1.39 17.68
N LEU A 139 0.02 -0.99 16.46
CA LEU A 139 0.37 -1.94 15.40
C LEU A 139 1.62 -2.76 15.75
N ARG A 140 2.63 -2.14 16.37
CA ARG A 140 3.84 -2.85 16.81
C ARG A 140 3.55 -3.94 17.83
N ILE A 141 2.69 -3.68 18.81
CA ILE A 141 2.28 -4.67 19.82
C ILE A 141 1.53 -5.84 19.16
N HIS A 142 0.82 -5.59 18.06
CA HIS A 142 0.05 -6.58 17.33
C HIS A 142 0.69 -7.05 16.03
N ALA A 143 2.02 -6.87 15.87
CA ALA A 143 2.73 -7.17 14.63
C ALA A 143 2.52 -8.62 14.15
N ASN A 144 2.37 -9.57 15.06
CA ASN A 144 2.10 -10.98 14.75
C ASN A 144 0.69 -11.26 14.19
N LYS A 145 -0.23 -10.29 14.25
CA LYS A 145 -1.59 -10.37 13.71
C LYS A 145 -1.75 -9.59 12.41
N ILE A 146 -0.71 -8.88 11.96
CA ILE A 146 -0.74 -8.03 10.78
C ILE A 146 -0.38 -8.84 9.54
N SER A 147 -1.20 -8.72 8.49
CA SER A 147 -0.92 -9.19 7.14
C SER A 147 -0.91 -8.00 6.19
N PHE A 148 0.23 -7.73 5.55
CA PHE A 148 0.28 -6.76 4.46
C PHE A 148 -0.16 -7.43 3.15
N ILE A 149 -1.17 -6.85 2.49
CA ILE A 149 -1.60 -7.28 1.15
C ILE A 149 -1.51 -6.06 0.23
N PRO A 150 -0.75 -6.11 -0.88
CA PRO A 150 -0.78 -5.06 -1.88
C PRO A 150 -2.22 -4.83 -2.35
N GLY A 151 -2.69 -3.60 -2.19
CA GLY A 151 -3.98 -3.20 -2.76
C GLY A 151 -3.86 -2.99 -4.26
N ILE A 152 -4.98 -2.66 -4.90
CA ILE A 152 -4.94 -2.19 -6.30
C ILE A 152 -3.98 -1.00 -6.44
N GLN A 153 -2.98 -1.15 -7.28
CA GLN A 153 -1.96 -0.13 -7.45
C GLN A 153 -2.57 1.11 -8.13
N GLN A 154 -2.24 2.28 -7.60
CA GLN A 154 -2.54 3.53 -8.28
C GLN A 154 -1.52 3.83 -9.38
N PRO A 155 -1.88 4.60 -10.41
CA PRO A 155 -0.90 5.03 -11.40
C PRO A 155 0.23 5.85 -10.76
N ILE A 156 1.41 5.80 -11.38
CA ILE A 156 2.59 6.52 -10.92
C ILE A 156 2.34 8.03 -11.02
N GLY A 157 2.70 8.77 -9.97
CA GLY A 157 2.59 10.23 -9.95
C GLY A 157 1.20 10.79 -9.69
N THR A 158 0.17 9.96 -9.50
CA THR A 158 -1.19 10.43 -9.21
C THR A 158 -1.44 10.62 -7.71
N VAL A 159 -2.41 11.46 -7.37
CA VAL A 159 -2.84 11.78 -5.99
C VAL A 159 -4.12 11.05 -5.59
N THR A 160 -4.29 9.84 -6.11
CA THR A 160 -5.53 9.06 -6.07
C THR A 160 -5.56 8.00 -4.97
N CYS A 161 -4.59 8.01 -4.05
CA CYS A 161 -4.41 6.99 -3.03
C CYS A 161 -5.67 6.77 -2.18
N TRP A 162 -6.38 7.84 -1.87
CA TRP A 162 -7.54 7.81 -0.98
C TRP A 162 -8.68 6.93 -1.52
N PHE A 163 -9.00 7.00 -2.83
CA PHE A 163 -10.09 6.19 -3.37
C PHE A 163 -9.65 4.77 -3.77
N HIS A 164 -8.35 4.56 -4.00
CA HIS A 164 -7.79 3.19 -4.05
C HIS A 164 -7.87 2.52 -2.68
N CYS A 165 -7.49 3.24 -1.62
CA CYS A 165 -7.63 2.82 -0.23
C CYS A 165 -9.10 2.48 0.09
N LEU A 166 -10.04 3.38 -0.24
CA LEU A 166 -11.47 3.16 -0.02
C LEU A 166 -12.00 1.91 -0.73
N ALA A 167 -11.64 1.68 -1.99
CA ALA A 167 -12.06 0.50 -2.74
C ALA A 167 -11.56 -0.81 -2.08
N ASN A 168 -10.28 -0.85 -1.68
CA ASN A 168 -9.73 -2.01 -0.98
C ASN A 168 -10.43 -2.26 0.35
N LEU A 169 -10.70 -1.19 1.10
CA LEU A 169 -11.32 -1.29 2.42
C LEU A 169 -12.76 -1.82 2.33
N VAL A 170 -13.56 -1.32 1.39
CA VAL A 170 -14.92 -1.82 1.15
C VAL A 170 -14.88 -3.29 0.71
N SER A 171 -13.93 -3.67 -0.17
CA SER A 171 -13.79 -5.06 -0.60
C SER A 171 -13.43 -6.00 0.56
N LEU A 172 -12.49 -5.58 1.41
CA LEU A 172 -12.09 -6.33 2.60
C LEU A 172 -13.27 -6.50 3.56
N ALA A 173 -14.02 -5.42 3.79
CA ALA A 173 -15.22 -5.44 4.62
C ALA A 173 -16.24 -6.46 4.12
N ASN A 174 -16.47 -6.50 2.80
CA ASN A 174 -17.52 -7.30 2.19
C ASN A 174 -17.14 -8.75 1.93
N THR A 175 -15.86 -9.02 1.67
CA THR A 175 -15.41 -10.31 1.09
C THR A 175 -14.21 -10.92 1.80
N GLY A 176 -13.55 -10.18 2.69
CA GLY A 176 -12.27 -10.57 3.27
C GLY A 176 -11.09 -10.50 2.29
N THR A 177 -11.28 -9.98 1.08
CA THR A 177 -10.25 -9.88 0.05
C THR A 177 -10.08 -8.45 -0.47
N VAL A 178 -8.86 -8.09 -0.87
CA VAL A 178 -8.58 -6.79 -1.48
C VAL A 178 -9.34 -6.63 -2.80
N TYR A 179 -9.62 -5.38 -3.18
CA TYR A 179 -10.42 -5.12 -4.36
C TYR A 179 -9.73 -5.65 -5.62
N VAL A 180 -10.52 -6.19 -6.55
CA VAL A 180 -10.04 -6.58 -7.88
C VAL A 180 -10.87 -5.82 -8.90
N ARG A 181 -10.20 -5.07 -9.78
CA ARG A 181 -10.85 -4.33 -10.87
C ARG A 181 -11.67 -5.31 -11.71
N LYS A 182 -12.96 -5.02 -11.91
CA LYS A 182 -13.82 -5.80 -12.82
C LYS A 182 -13.59 -5.42 -14.27
N GLN A 183 -13.16 -4.19 -14.50
CA GLN A 183 -12.91 -3.66 -15.84
C GLN A 183 -11.40 -3.54 -16.09
N PRO A 184 -10.86 -4.17 -17.14
CA PRO A 184 -9.44 -4.07 -17.47
C PRO A 184 -9.03 -2.69 -17.99
N PHE A 185 -10.01 -1.91 -18.48
CA PHE A 185 -9.80 -0.56 -19.02
C PHE A 185 -10.58 0.50 -18.23
N GLY A 186 -10.10 1.73 -18.27
CA GLY A 186 -10.71 2.89 -17.62
C GLY A 186 -10.26 3.12 -16.18
N SER A 187 -10.67 4.27 -15.62
CA SER A 187 -10.26 4.68 -14.28
C SER A 187 -11.06 3.96 -13.19
N LEU A 188 -10.42 3.76 -12.04
CA LEU A 188 -11.11 3.20 -10.86
C LEU A 188 -12.25 4.12 -10.41
N SER A 189 -12.07 5.45 -10.47
CA SER A 189 -13.13 6.37 -10.05
C SER A 189 -14.41 6.18 -10.88
N THR A 190 -14.28 5.98 -12.20
CA THR A 190 -15.42 5.66 -13.07
C THR A 190 -16.10 4.34 -12.68
N GLU A 191 -15.31 3.33 -12.30
CA GLU A 191 -15.84 2.05 -11.84
C GLU A 191 -16.62 2.19 -10.52
N LEU A 192 -16.07 2.93 -9.55
CA LEU A 192 -16.73 3.22 -8.27
C LEU A 192 -17.99 4.07 -8.46
N LEU A 193 -17.95 5.11 -9.30
CA LEU A 193 -19.13 5.94 -9.61
C LEU A 193 -20.23 5.13 -10.30
N ARG A 194 -19.87 4.17 -11.16
CA ARG A 194 -20.84 3.25 -11.77
C ARG A 194 -21.47 2.34 -10.72
N VAL A 195 -20.70 1.81 -9.77
CA VAL A 195 -21.26 1.04 -8.64
C VAL A 195 -22.30 1.88 -7.89
N LEU A 196 -22.03 3.18 -7.70
CA LEU A 196 -22.93 4.11 -7.04
C LEU A 196 -24.14 4.55 -7.88
N ASN A 197 -24.26 4.11 -9.14
CA ASN A 197 -25.25 4.59 -10.12
C ASN A 197 -25.20 6.11 -10.35
N VAL A 198 -24.01 6.72 -10.26
CA VAL A 198 -23.83 8.14 -10.51
C VAL A 198 -23.56 8.36 -12.00
N THR A 199 -24.55 8.90 -12.71
CA THR A 199 -24.40 9.27 -14.12
C THR A 199 -23.50 10.50 -14.24
N THR A 200 -22.38 10.38 -14.95
CA THR A 200 -21.38 11.45 -15.13
C THR A 200 -21.92 12.73 -15.78
N LEU A 201 -23.13 12.67 -16.35
CA LEU A 201 -23.84 13.82 -16.94
C LEU A 201 -24.26 14.89 -15.91
N ALA A 202 -24.20 14.61 -14.61
CA ALA A 202 -24.50 15.59 -13.56
C ALA A 202 -23.27 16.40 -13.09
N VAL A 203 -22.07 16.10 -13.58
CA VAL A 203 -20.87 16.89 -13.28
C VAL A 203 -20.61 17.80 -14.47
N ASP A 204 -21.18 19.01 -14.42
CA ASP A 204 -21.01 20.02 -15.47
C ASP A 204 -19.51 20.29 -15.70
N PRO A 205 -18.98 20.02 -16.90
CA PRO A 205 -17.57 20.28 -17.23
C PRO A 205 -17.17 21.75 -17.05
N SER A 206 -18.13 22.69 -17.16
CA SER A 206 -17.89 24.14 -17.06
C SER A 206 -17.62 24.63 -15.63
N LEU A 207 -18.02 23.85 -14.61
CA LEU A 207 -17.67 24.08 -13.20
C LEU A 207 -16.21 23.69 -12.89
N SER A 208 -15.55 22.91 -13.75
CA SER A 208 -14.13 22.55 -13.57
C SER A 208 -13.17 23.69 -13.93
N SER A 209 -13.60 24.66 -14.75
CA SER A 209 -12.75 25.77 -15.21
C SER A 209 -12.92 27.07 -14.40
N SER A 210 -14.06 27.29 -13.72
CA SER A 210 -14.37 28.57 -13.09
C SER A 210 -14.14 28.63 -11.57
N LEU A 211 -14.09 27.49 -10.88
CA LEU A 211 -13.83 27.41 -9.43
C LEU A 211 -12.35 27.27 -9.06
N PHE A 212 -11.46 27.18 -10.04
CA PHE A 212 -10.03 26.97 -9.81
C PHE A 212 -9.20 28.19 -10.21
N LYS A 213 -9.14 29.17 -9.31
CA LYS A 213 -7.85 29.80 -9.07
C LYS A 213 -7.07 28.81 -8.21
N PRO A 214 -5.97 28.21 -8.70
CA PRO A 214 -5.10 27.47 -7.80
C PRO A 214 -4.75 28.42 -6.67
N HIS A 215 -5.01 28.03 -5.42
CA HIS A 215 -4.32 28.64 -4.32
C HIS A 215 -2.86 28.20 -4.46
N LYS A 216 -2.12 28.88 -5.34
CA LYS A 216 -0.67 29.01 -5.25
C LYS A 216 -0.42 29.78 -3.96
N LYS A 217 -0.54 29.13 -2.82
CA LYS A 217 0.51 29.33 -1.85
C LYS A 217 1.72 28.64 -2.46
N PRO A 218 2.76 29.36 -2.91
CA PRO A 218 4.02 28.69 -3.07
C PRO A 218 4.31 28.06 -1.70
N PHE A 219 4.35 26.74 -1.65
CA PHE A 219 5.12 26.12 -0.59
C PHE A 219 6.55 26.60 -0.87
N ASN A 220 7.02 27.54 -0.04
CA ASN A 220 8.35 28.11 -0.18
C ASN A 220 9.34 26.95 -0.10
N GLU A 221 9.88 26.57 -1.25
CA GLU A 221 11.03 25.67 -1.39
C GLU A 221 12.34 26.32 -0.88
N SER A 222 12.26 27.42 -0.12
CA SER A 222 13.40 28.29 0.20
C SER A 222 13.65 28.57 1.69
N GLU A 223 13.03 27.85 2.64
CA GLU A 223 13.37 27.99 4.08
C GLU A 223 13.75 26.69 4.78
N GLY A 224 14.06 25.63 4.02
CA GLY A 224 14.64 24.38 4.54
C GLY A 224 16.10 24.13 4.13
N GLN A 225 16.66 24.92 3.22
CA GLN A 225 18.01 24.68 2.66
C GLN A 225 19.15 25.41 3.38
N ASN A 226 18.86 26.34 4.31
CA ASN A 226 19.91 27.11 4.99
C ASN A 226 20.35 26.55 6.36
N SER A 227 19.84 25.40 6.79
CA SER A 227 20.26 24.74 8.05
C SER A 227 21.06 23.44 7.86
N TYR A 228 21.40 23.09 6.60
CA TYR A 228 22.21 21.90 6.29
C TYR A 228 23.61 22.22 5.77
N CYS A 229 23.90 23.49 5.41
CA CYS A 229 25.23 23.89 4.94
C CYS A 229 26.23 24.11 6.10
N MET A 230 25.77 24.51 7.29
CA MET A 230 26.68 24.77 8.43
C MET A 230 27.09 23.51 9.22
N ARG A 231 26.34 22.41 9.13
CA ARG A 231 26.73 21.13 9.76
C ARG A 231 27.53 20.20 8.84
N MET A 232 27.53 20.43 7.52
CA MET A 232 28.35 19.67 6.58
C MET A 232 29.79 20.18 6.45
N VAL A 233 30.07 21.43 6.86
CA VAL A 233 31.46 21.97 6.86
C VAL A 233 32.29 21.44 8.05
N GLN A 234 31.66 21.04 9.17
CA GLN A 234 32.38 20.44 10.30
C GLN A 234 32.55 18.91 10.24
N LEU A 235 31.78 18.21 9.40
CA LEU A 235 31.96 16.77 9.12
C LEU A 235 32.78 16.50 7.84
N GLY A 236 32.95 17.50 6.97
CA GLY A 236 33.70 17.39 5.70
C GLY A 236 35.23 17.39 5.83
N CYS A 237 35.81 17.98 6.88
CA CYS A 237 37.27 17.97 7.08
C CYS A 237 37.80 16.70 7.76
N GLY A 238 36.93 15.89 8.39
CA GLY A 238 37.33 14.64 9.06
C GLY A 238 37.34 13.40 8.15
N MET A 239 36.64 13.42 7.01
CA MET A 239 36.49 12.25 6.13
C MET A 239 37.39 12.23 4.88
N LEU A 240 38.16 13.29 4.63
CA LEU A 240 39.15 13.30 3.54
C LEU A 240 40.42 12.51 3.87
N LEU A 241 40.68 12.20 5.14
CA LEU A 241 41.79 11.34 5.56
C LEU A 241 41.41 9.85 5.69
N ALA A 242 40.13 9.52 5.83
CA ALA A 242 39.68 8.12 5.93
C ALA A 242 39.38 7.46 4.57
N THR A 243 39.10 8.25 3.53
CA THR A 243 38.79 7.71 2.19
C THR A 243 40.04 7.34 1.37
N ALA A 244 41.23 7.85 1.71
CA ALA A 244 42.48 7.47 1.03
C ALA A 244 42.97 6.05 1.37
N LEU A 245 42.49 5.44 2.46
CA LEU A 245 42.90 4.09 2.89
C LEU A 245 41.89 2.98 2.57
N VAL A 246 40.62 3.31 2.28
CA VAL A 246 39.55 2.30 2.10
C VAL A 246 39.16 2.09 0.63
N VAL A 247 39.43 3.05 -0.26
CA VAL A 247 39.09 2.94 -1.69
C VAL A 247 39.84 1.80 -2.43
N PRO A 248 41.09 1.41 -2.08
CA PRO A 248 41.71 0.25 -2.73
C PRO A 248 41.07 -1.09 -2.35
N ALA A 249 40.43 -1.20 -1.19
CA ALA A 249 39.88 -2.47 -0.69
C ALA A 249 38.53 -2.82 -1.33
N ILE A 250 37.68 -1.83 -1.65
CA ILE A 250 36.35 -2.04 -2.23
C ILE A 250 36.43 -2.38 -3.74
N ALA A 251 37.46 -1.88 -4.44
CA ALA A 251 37.68 -2.22 -5.85
C ALA A 251 38.14 -3.67 -6.05
N VAL A 252 38.80 -4.27 -5.05
CA VAL A 252 39.26 -5.68 -5.10
C VAL A 252 38.12 -6.65 -4.78
N THR A 253 37.21 -6.30 -3.86
CA THR A 253 36.08 -7.18 -3.49
C THR A 253 35.05 -7.32 -4.61
N HIS A 254 34.80 -6.27 -5.41
CA HIS A 254 33.89 -6.39 -6.55
C HIS A 254 34.41 -7.30 -7.67
N LYS A 255 35.72 -7.29 -7.95
CA LYS A 255 36.30 -8.18 -8.97
C LYS A 255 36.24 -9.65 -8.57
N ILE A 256 36.45 -9.95 -7.29
CA ILE A 256 36.34 -11.31 -6.76
C ILE A 256 34.88 -11.78 -6.78
N ALA A 257 33.93 -10.93 -6.39
CA ALA A 257 32.50 -11.27 -6.42
C ALA A 257 32.01 -11.59 -7.83
N ILE A 258 32.43 -10.82 -8.84
CA ILE A 258 32.10 -11.08 -10.25
C ILE A 258 32.75 -12.38 -10.74
N ALA A 259 34.01 -12.64 -10.38
CA ALA A 259 34.68 -13.89 -10.75
C ALA A 259 33.99 -15.13 -10.15
N LEU A 260 33.56 -15.06 -8.89
CA LEU A 260 32.82 -16.16 -8.23
C LEU A 260 31.44 -16.38 -8.85
N LEU A 261 30.74 -15.31 -9.24
CA LEU A 261 29.45 -15.41 -9.93
C LEU A 261 29.60 -16.12 -11.29
N ILE A 262 30.62 -15.73 -12.07
CA ILE A 262 30.91 -16.34 -13.38
C ILE A 262 31.28 -17.82 -13.22
N ALA A 263 32.12 -18.16 -12.23
CA ALA A 263 32.49 -19.54 -11.93
C ALA A 263 31.26 -20.40 -11.52
N GLY A 264 30.35 -19.84 -10.72
CA GLY A 264 29.10 -20.50 -10.34
C GLY A 264 28.19 -20.80 -11.53
N ILE A 265 28.02 -19.83 -12.43
CA ILE A 265 27.23 -20.00 -13.66
C ILE A 265 27.84 -21.09 -14.54
N PHE A 266 29.16 -21.07 -14.73
CA PHE A 266 29.85 -22.05 -15.59
C PHE A 266 29.73 -23.48 -15.04
N THR A 267 29.85 -23.63 -13.72
CA THR A 267 29.68 -24.92 -13.03
C THR A 267 28.25 -25.44 -13.17
N GLY A 268 27.24 -24.56 -13.03
CA GLY A 268 25.83 -24.91 -13.24
C GLY A 268 25.54 -25.39 -14.66
N ILE A 269 26.10 -24.73 -15.67
CA ILE A 269 25.96 -25.13 -17.09
C ILE A 269 26.61 -26.50 -17.33
N LEU A 270 27.81 -26.73 -16.80
CA LEU A 270 28.49 -28.03 -16.93
C LEU A 270 27.68 -29.18 -16.31
N MET A 271 27.10 -28.98 -15.12
CA MET A 271 26.24 -29.98 -14.49
C MET A 271 24.96 -30.24 -15.31
N LEU A 272 24.37 -29.20 -15.88
CA LEU A 272 23.19 -29.34 -16.73
C LEU A 272 23.52 -30.13 -18.00
N CYS A 273 24.65 -29.85 -18.66
CA CYS A 273 25.13 -30.62 -19.80
C CYS A 273 25.36 -32.08 -19.42
N ALA A 274 26.05 -32.37 -18.31
CA ALA A 274 26.29 -33.73 -17.84
C ALA A 274 24.98 -34.51 -17.57
N ALA A 275 23.97 -33.84 -16.98
CA ALA A 275 22.66 -34.44 -16.74
C ALA A 275 21.91 -34.76 -18.05
N LEU A 276 22.01 -33.88 -19.05
CA LEU A 276 21.39 -34.10 -20.36
C LEU A 276 22.06 -35.25 -21.12
N PHE A 277 23.39 -35.38 -21.05
CA PHE A 277 24.11 -36.50 -21.66
C PHE A 277 23.85 -37.83 -20.95
N SER A 278 23.73 -37.84 -19.62
CA SER A 278 23.37 -39.04 -18.85
C SER A 278 21.98 -39.57 -19.20
N LYS A 279 21.03 -38.66 -19.51
CA LYS A 279 19.66 -39.05 -19.87
C LYS A 279 19.55 -39.76 -21.22
N ASN A 280 20.52 -39.55 -22.13
CA ASN A 280 20.56 -40.18 -23.44
C ASN A 280 21.33 -41.51 -23.48
N SER A 281 21.90 -41.97 -22.35
CA SER A 281 22.69 -43.21 -22.28
C SER A 281 21.85 -44.48 -22.01
N LYS A 282 20.52 -44.41 -22.00
CA LYS A 282 19.69 -45.62 -21.86
C LYS A 282 19.42 -46.24 -23.23
N GLU A 283 20.32 -47.13 -23.63
CA GLU A 283 20.15 -48.12 -24.70
C GLU A 283 19.87 -49.51 -24.08
N PRO A 284 19.55 -50.54 -24.87
CA PRO A 284 18.32 -50.79 -25.62
C PRO A 284 17.46 -51.86 -24.93
N THR A 285 16.15 -51.82 -25.17
CA THR A 285 15.18 -52.78 -24.66
C THR A 285 15.34 -54.14 -25.34
N ASP A 286 15.76 -55.16 -24.59
CA ASP A 286 15.68 -56.57 -25.00
C ASP A 286 14.22 -56.93 -25.35
N ARG A 287 13.94 -57.10 -26.65
CA ARG A 287 12.69 -57.69 -27.13
C ARG A 287 12.77 -59.21 -26.96
N VAL A 288 12.19 -59.71 -25.88
CA VAL A 288 11.84 -61.13 -25.73
C VAL A 288 10.70 -61.46 -26.71
N ILE A 289 11.01 -62.28 -27.71
CA ILE A 289 10.04 -62.87 -28.63
C ILE A 289 9.41 -64.07 -27.93
N SER A 290 8.14 -63.99 -27.58
CA SER A 290 7.33 -65.12 -27.13
C SER A 290 6.63 -65.79 -28.31
N THR A 291 6.99 -67.05 -28.57
CA THR A 291 6.26 -67.95 -29.46
C THR A 291 5.03 -68.53 -28.76
N PRO A 292 3.89 -68.70 -29.45
CA PRO A 292 2.73 -69.40 -28.89
C PRO A 292 2.89 -70.92 -29.05
N VAL A 293 2.57 -71.66 -27.99
CA VAL A 293 2.46 -73.12 -27.97
C VAL A 293 1.02 -73.50 -28.31
N ILE A 294 0.86 -74.44 -29.25
CA ILE A 294 -0.35 -75.25 -29.47
C ILE A 294 -0.13 -76.58 -28.76
#